data_AF-A0A355EKI6-F1
#
_entry.id   AF-A0A355EKI6-F1
#
_cell.length_a   1.000
_cell.length_b   1.000
_cell.length_c   1.000
_cell.angle_alpha   90.00
_cell.angle_beta   90.00
_cell.angle_gamma   90.00
#
_symmetry.space_group_name_H-M   'P 1'
#
loop_
_entity.id
_entity.type
_entity.pdbx_description
1 polymer ?
#
loop_
_entity_poly.entity_id
_entity_poly.type
_entity_poly.pdbx_seq_one_letter_code
_entity_poly.pdbx_strand_id
1 'polypeptide(L)' 'MIREIRFIVTGEVRKPKLGDWFLNRNNFPICAAQDFNVTRFPILRMEVIDEEGMTVQTTRCANM' A
#
# COMPACT_ATOMS: atom_id res chain seq x y z
N MET A 1 8.20 -5.94 18.20
CA MET A 1 6.74 -5.70 18.23
C MET A 1 6.43 -4.67 17.14
N ILE A 2 5.24 -4.66 16.53
CA ILE A 2 4.92 -3.60 15.55
C ILE A 2 4.55 -2.34 16.30
N ARG A 3 5.22 -1.23 15.99
CA ARG A 3 4.91 0.09 16.58
C ARG A 3 3.96 0.88 15.69
N GLU A 4 4.20 0.92 14.38
CA GLU A 4 3.46 1.76 13.45
C GLU A 4 3.37 1.12 12.07
N ILE A 5 2.24 1.34 11.37
CA ILE A 5 2.09 1.03 9.96
C ILE A 5 1.83 2.33 9.21
N ARG A 6 2.66 2.63 8.21
CA ARG A 6 2.55 3.83 7.37
C ARG A 6 2.13 3.47 5.95
N PHE A 7 1.23 4.27 5.40
CA PHE A 7 0.90 4.26 3.98
C PHE A 7 1.39 5.54 3.34
N ILE A 8 2.28 5.41 2.36
CA ILE A 8 2.96 6.54 1.71
C ILE A 8 2.52 6.61 0.25
N VAL A 9 2.04 7.77 -0.19
CA VAL A 9 1.72 8.01 -1.60
C VAL A 9 3.02 8.06 -2.40
N THR A 10 3.18 7.17 -3.38
CA THR A 10 4.43 7.04 -4.16
C THR A 10 4.57 8.09 -5.26
N GLY A 11 3.49 8.79 -5.59
CA GLY A 11 3.40 9.66 -6.77
C GLY A 11 3.02 8.92 -8.06
N GLU A 12 3.00 7.58 -8.06
CA GLU A 12 2.53 6.81 -9.20
C GLU A 12 1.00 6.75 -9.24
N VAL A 13 0.42 6.99 -10.42
CA VAL A 13 -1.01 6.77 -10.68
C VAL A 13 -1.15 5.72 -11.76
N ARG A 14 -1.56 4.50 -11.42
CA ARG A 14 -1.70 3.39 -12.37
C ARG A 14 -2.85 2.48 -11.99
N LYS A 15 -3.15 1.52 -12.86
CA LYS A 15 -4.10 0.46 -12.55
C LYS A 15 -3.48 -0.46 -11.48
N PRO A 16 -4.11 -0.62 -10.30
CA PRO A 16 -3.61 -1.53 -9.27
C PRO A 16 -3.56 -2.97 -9.79
N LYS A 17 -2.49 -3.68 -9.43
CA LYS A 17 -2.33 -5.12 -9.63
C LYS A 17 -2.61 -5.84 -8.33
N LEU A 18 -2.96 -7.13 -8.40
CA LEU A 18 -3.12 -7.98 -7.23
C LEU A 18 -1.94 -7.78 -6.26
N GLY A 19 -2.26 -7.47 -5.01
CA GLY A 19 -1.27 -7.23 -3.96
C GLY A 19 -0.77 -5.78 -3.86
N ASP A 20 -1.12 -4.88 -4.77
CA ASP A 20 -0.77 -3.47 -4.61
C ASP A 20 -1.62 -2.81 -3.53
N TRP A 21 -1.00 -1.90 -2.78
CA TRP A 21 -1.74 -0.90 -2.00
C TRP A 21 -2.04 0.31 -2.88
N PHE A 22 -3.26 0.82 -2.82
CA PHE A 22 -3.66 2.02 -3.54
C PHE A 22 -4.63 2.87 -2.74
N LEU A 23 -4.73 4.14 -3.08
CA LEU A 23 -5.64 5.08 -2.46
C LEU A 23 -6.96 5.11 -3.24
N ASN A 24 -8.07 4.74 -2.62
CA ASN A 24 -9.38 4.78 -3.28
C ASN A 24 -9.90 6.22 -3.41
N ARG A 25 -11.07 6.40 -4.04
CA ARG A 25 -11.67 7.73 -4.26
C ARG A 25 -12.02 8.48 -2.97
N ASN A 26 -12.15 7.78 -1.86
CA ASN A 26 -12.46 8.34 -0.54
C ASN A 26 -11.19 8.53 0.30
N ASN A 27 -10.00 8.45 -0.31
CA ASN A 27 -8.70 8.56 0.35
C ASN A 27 -8.44 7.49 1.42
N PHE A 28 -9.01 6.30 1.27
CA PHE A 28 -8.69 5.15 2.11
C PHE A 28 -7.64 4.24 1.44
N PRO A 29 -6.64 3.75 2.20
CA PRO A 29 -5.71 2.75 1.71
C PRO A 29 -6.43 1.41 1.53
N ILE A 30 -6.35 0.83 0.34
CA ILE A 30 -6.96 -0.45 -0.01
C ILE A 30 -5.92 -1.38 -0.62
N CYS A 31 -5.97 -2.64 -0.22
CA CYS A 31 -5.25 -3.73 -0.86
C CYS A 31 -6.03 -4.21 -2.09
N ALA A 32 -5.38 -4.24 -3.25
CA ALA A 32 -5.97 -4.81 -4.45
C ALA A 32 -6.08 -6.34 -4.31
N ALA A 33 -7.29 -6.84 -4.10
CA ALA A 33 -7.61 -8.26 -4.04
C ALA A 33 -7.64 -8.95 -5.43
N GLN A 34 -7.53 -8.17 -6.50
CA GLN A 34 -7.48 -8.62 -7.89
C GLN A 34 -6.83 -7.54 -8.76
N ASP A 35 -6.54 -7.87 -10.01
CA ASP A 35 -6.10 -6.91 -11.01
C ASP A 35 -7.24 -5.95 -11.40
N PHE A 36 -6.98 -4.65 -11.36
CA PHE A 36 -7.90 -3.64 -11.85
C PHE A 36 -7.59 -3.35 -13.32
N ASN A 37 -8.59 -3.47 -14.20
CA ASN A 37 -8.39 -3.28 -15.63
C ASN A 37 -8.94 -1.97 -16.18
N VAL A 38 -9.70 -1.21 -15.38
CA VAL A 38 -10.49 -0.08 -15.87
C VAL A 38 -10.00 1.26 -15.32
N THR A 39 -9.78 1.34 -14.00
CA THR A 39 -9.52 2.61 -13.29
C THR A 39 -8.10 2.69 -12.77
N ARG A 40 -7.48 3.87 -12.88
CA ARG A 40 -6.17 4.18 -12.28
C ARG A 40 -6.37 4.82 -10.92
N PHE A 41 -5.50 4.47 -9.97
CA PHE A 41 -5.50 5.01 -8.62
C PHE A 41 -4.06 5.39 -8.21
N PRO A 42 -3.89 6.35 -7.27
CA PRO A 42 -2.59 6.58 -6.65
C PRO A 42 -2.11 5.32 -5.95
N ILE A 43 -0.87 4.90 -6.21
CA ILE A 43 -0.26 3.75 -5.57
C ILE A 43 0.34 4.17 -4.23
N LEU A 44 0.21 3.27 -3.26
CA LEU A 44 0.74 3.43 -1.93
C LEU A 44 1.89 2.43 -1.72
N ARG A 45 2.88 2.84 -0.94
CA ARG A 45 3.86 1.96 -0.32
C ARG A 45 3.50 1.80 1.15
N MET A 46 3.39 0.57 1.61
CA MET A 46 3.16 0.26 3.02
C MET A 46 4.49 -0.04 3.69
N GLU A 47 4.71 0.58 4.85
CA GLU A 47 5.89 0.41 5.69
C GLU A 47 5.45 -0.03 7.09
N VAL A 48 6.08 -1.09 7.60
CA VAL A 48 5.96 -1.50 9.01
C VAL A 48 7.17 -0.99 9.75
N ILE A 49 6.92 -0.30 10.86
CA ILE A 49 7.96 0.28 11.71
C ILE A 49 7.97 -0.44 13.06
N ASP A 50 9.15 -0.85 13.49
CA ASP A 50 9.38 -1.49 14.80
C ASP A 50 9.45 -0.47 15.94
N GLU A 51 9.69 -0.94 17.17
CA GLU A 51 9.74 -0.06 18.35
C GLU A 51 10.90 0.92 18.30
N GLU A 52 12.01 0.48 17.71
CA GLU A 52 13.24 1.22 17.45
C GLU A 52 13.06 2.32 16.39
N GLY A 53 11.92 2.33 15.68
CA GLY A 53 11.59 3.33 14.68
C GLY A 53 12.16 3.02 13.29
N MET A 54 12.64 1.80 13.08
CA MET A 54 13.21 1.33 11.82
C MET A 54 12.16 0.69 10.93
N THR A 55 12.23 0.95 9.63
CA THR A 55 11.37 0.26 8.65
C THR A 55 11.86 -1.17 8.49
N VAL A 56 11.06 -2.12 8.95
CA VAL A 56 11.39 -3.56 8.93
C VAL A 56 10.74 -4.31 7.77
N GLN A 57 9.70 -3.74 7.16
CA GLN A 57 9.02 -4.35 6.01
C GLN A 57 8.44 -3.30 5.08
N THR A 58 8.65 -3.53 3.78
CA THR A 58 7.97 -2.83 2.69
C THR A 58 7.24 -3.88 1.87
N THR A 59 5.91 -3.91 1.94
CA THR A 59 5.16 -5.06 1.40
C THR A 59 4.03 -4.68 0.47
N ARG A 60 3.89 -5.49 -0.58
CA ARG A 60 2.61 -5.76 -1.23
C ARG A 60 1.71 -6.50 -0.25
N CYS A 61 0.42 -6.20 -0.24
CA CYS A 61 -0.53 -6.87 0.64
C CYS A 61 -0.76 -8.35 0.34
N ALA A 62 -0.43 -8.81 -0.88
CA ALA A 62 -0.54 -10.23 -1.23
C ALA A 62 0.54 -11.12 -0.59
N ASN A 63 1.57 -10.52 0.04
CA ASN A 63 2.65 -11.22 0.75
C ASN A 63 2.65 -10.90 2.26
N MET A 64 1.49 -10.52 2.82
CA MET A 64 1.29 -10.42 4.28
C MET A 64 0.84 -11.76 4.84
#